data_AF-A0A3M1TTU8-F1
#
_entry.id   AF-A0A3M1TTU8-F1
#
_cell.length_a   1.000
_cell.length_b   1.000
_cell.length_c   1.000
_cell.angle_alpha   90.00
_cell.angle_beta   90.00
_cell.angle_gamma   90.00
#
_symmetry.space_group_name_H-M   'P 1'
#
loop_
_entity.id
_entity.type
_entity.pdbx_description
1 polymer ?
#
loop_
_entity_poly.entity_id
_entity_poly.type
_entity_poly.pdbx_seq_one_letter_code
_entity_poly.pdbx_strand_id
1 'polypeptide(L)'
;GLKKVAVFTDGTHYSETMAAGFIEAFDTLAVDRMVVKMVVDSVYDRGEDLMAAKDEIPAMVESMEGQGFDGVYIPLDQQTTAGLVLGQINNFQIPIKVMGGYDWWRKFSSVDRELKERYRLLFTASSMYQGNEPGYLDFYKDYLKTYHYPPETWSVEGYDLGTYLLPMLDTYHYEDGIPLNTYIKLREAVPAIHTHYFFNRQQINQYVNIGEFSPDGVFKVTPQMMQDKAYWEISEELKIKREMNGEKKR
;
A
#
# COMPACT_ATOMS: atom_id res chain seq x y z
N GLY A 1 -1.67 -16.95 -7.93
CA GLY A 1 -2.14 -15.58 -8.18
C GLY A 1 -3.59 -15.48 -7.75
N LEU A 2 -4.04 -14.30 -7.33
CA LEU A 2 -5.44 -14.06 -6.91
C LEU A 2 -6.39 -14.28 -8.09
N LYS A 3 -7.51 -14.99 -7.89
CA LYS A 3 -8.53 -15.21 -8.92
C LYS A 3 -9.80 -14.42 -8.63
N LYS A 4 -10.30 -14.45 -7.40
CA LYS A 4 -11.50 -13.70 -7.00
C LYS A 4 -11.18 -12.68 -5.91
N VAL A 5 -11.46 -11.40 -6.17
CA VAL A 5 -11.15 -10.30 -5.26
C VAL A 5 -12.40 -9.51 -4.90
N ALA A 6 -12.59 -9.21 -3.62
CA ALA A 6 -13.57 -8.24 -3.16
C ALA A 6 -12.94 -6.84 -3.15
N VAL A 7 -13.64 -5.83 -3.67
CA VAL A 7 -13.18 -4.44 -3.66
C VAL A 7 -14.20 -3.58 -2.94
N PHE A 8 -13.83 -3.06 -1.76
CA PHE A 8 -14.70 -2.19 -0.97
C PHE A 8 -14.69 -0.76 -1.50
N THR A 9 -15.84 -0.10 -1.45
CA THR A 9 -15.99 1.33 -1.76
C THR A 9 -17.10 1.90 -0.88
N ASP A 10 -17.05 3.18 -0.60
CA ASP A 10 -18.10 3.92 0.12
C ASP A 10 -18.83 4.94 -0.78
N GLY A 11 -18.58 4.86 -2.09
CA GLY A 11 -19.17 5.77 -3.09
C GLY A 11 -18.54 7.17 -3.10
N THR A 12 -17.57 7.45 -2.23
CA THR A 12 -16.83 8.72 -2.28
C THR A 12 -15.92 8.75 -3.51
N HIS A 13 -15.61 9.96 -4.01
CA HIS A 13 -14.75 10.10 -5.19
C HIS A 13 -13.39 9.42 -5.02
N TYR A 14 -12.82 9.45 -3.81
CA TYR A 14 -11.53 8.84 -3.52
C TYR A 14 -11.59 7.31 -3.62
N SER A 15 -12.50 6.67 -2.88
CA SER A 15 -12.58 5.20 -2.85
C SER A 15 -12.98 4.63 -4.21
N GLU A 16 -13.90 5.31 -4.92
CA GLU A 16 -14.33 4.96 -6.27
C GLU A 16 -13.18 5.05 -7.29
N THR A 17 -12.39 6.12 -7.25
CA THR A 17 -11.25 6.30 -8.18
C THR A 17 -10.21 5.20 -7.97
N MET A 18 -9.88 4.91 -6.71
CA MET A 18 -8.90 3.88 -6.35
C MET A 18 -9.42 2.47 -6.68
N ALA A 19 -10.70 2.19 -6.42
CA ALA A 19 -11.35 0.93 -6.78
C ALA A 19 -11.36 0.73 -8.30
N ALA A 20 -11.71 1.76 -9.08
CA ALA A 20 -11.76 1.69 -10.53
C ALA A 20 -10.38 1.37 -11.12
N GLY A 21 -9.34 2.08 -10.67
CA GLY A 21 -7.96 1.81 -11.12
C GLY A 21 -7.48 0.41 -10.74
N PHE A 22 -7.83 -0.09 -9.55
CA PHE A 22 -7.52 -1.46 -9.16
C PHE A 22 -8.24 -2.49 -10.05
N ILE A 23 -9.53 -2.31 -10.29
CA ILE A 23 -10.35 -3.20 -11.12
C ILE A 23 -9.77 -3.28 -12.53
N GLU A 24 -9.54 -2.12 -13.16
CA GLU A 24 -8.94 -2.03 -14.50
C GLU A 24 -7.59 -2.75 -14.56
N ALA A 25 -6.69 -2.47 -13.60
CA ALA A 25 -5.40 -3.14 -13.55
C ALA A 25 -5.54 -4.65 -13.30
N PHE A 26 -6.44 -5.08 -12.43
CA PHE A 26 -6.62 -6.50 -12.10
C PHE A 26 -7.15 -7.32 -13.27
N ASP A 27 -8.08 -6.75 -14.04
CA ASP A 27 -8.68 -7.37 -15.21
C ASP A 27 -7.68 -7.52 -16.37
N THR A 28 -6.70 -6.61 -16.48
CA THR A 28 -5.65 -6.72 -17.53
C THR A 28 -4.67 -7.89 -17.33
N LEU A 29 -4.60 -8.44 -16.12
CA LEU A 29 -3.55 -9.39 -15.76
C LEU A 29 -3.86 -10.86 -16.09
N ALA A 30 -5.13 -11.26 -16.24
CA ALA A 30 -5.53 -12.59 -16.76
C ALA A 30 -7.04 -12.69 -17.04
N VAL A 31 -7.44 -13.62 -17.91
CA VAL A 31 -8.83 -13.82 -18.39
C VAL A 31 -9.76 -14.45 -17.33
N ASP A 32 -9.23 -15.24 -16.39
CA ASP A 32 -10.02 -15.99 -15.40
C ASP A 32 -10.10 -15.29 -14.02
N ARG A 33 -10.20 -13.96 -14.04
CA ARG A 33 -10.25 -13.14 -12.82
C ARG A 33 -11.63 -12.54 -12.63
N MET A 34 -12.05 -12.47 -11.38
CA MET A 34 -13.35 -11.92 -10.99
C MET A 34 -13.16 -10.89 -9.90
N VAL A 35 -13.74 -9.71 -10.11
CA VAL A 35 -13.85 -8.69 -9.08
C VAL A 35 -15.30 -8.57 -8.63
N VAL A 36 -15.52 -8.57 -7.32
CA VAL A 36 -16.81 -8.27 -6.71
C VAL A 36 -16.68 -6.94 -5.98
N LYS A 37 -17.36 -5.92 -6.50
CA LYS A 37 -17.40 -4.61 -5.86
C LYS A 37 -18.42 -4.63 -4.71
N MET A 38 -17.95 -4.29 -3.51
CA MET A 38 -18.73 -4.23 -2.27
C MET A 38 -18.94 -2.76 -1.90
N VAL A 39 -20.15 -2.24 -2.10
CA VAL A 39 -20.48 -0.83 -1.82
C VAL A 39 -21.10 -0.73 -0.43
N VAL A 40 -20.47 0.05 0.45
CA VAL A 40 -20.95 0.30 1.81
C VAL A 40 -21.30 1.78 2.00
N ASP A 41 -22.03 2.11 3.06
CA ASP A 41 -22.28 3.51 3.42
C ASP A 41 -20.97 4.21 3.84
N SER A 42 -20.81 5.49 3.47
CA SER A 42 -19.68 6.33 3.91
C SER A 42 -19.80 6.81 5.36
N VAL A 43 -21.01 6.73 5.93
CA VAL A 43 -21.28 7.06 7.33
C VAL A 43 -21.22 5.78 8.15
N TYR A 44 -20.34 5.77 9.16
CA TYR A 44 -20.13 4.63 10.03
C TYR A 44 -21.39 4.27 10.86
N ASP A 45 -22.01 5.28 11.48
CA ASP A 45 -23.19 5.11 12.32
C ASP A 45 -24.18 6.25 12.07
N ARG A 46 -25.43 5.91 11.73
CA ARG A 46 -26.53 6.86 11.48
C ARG A 46 -27.57 6.88 12.60
N GLY A 47 -27.35 6.14 13.69
CA GLY A 47 -28.30 5.93 14.78
C GLY A 47 -28.85 4.50 14.83
N GLU A 48 -29.84 4.26 15.70
CA GLU A 48 -30.42 2.92 15.92
C GLU A 48 -31.36 2.48 14.79
N ASP A 49 -32.02 3.44 14.10
CA ASP A 49 -33.10 3.14 13.15
C ASP A 49 -32.66 3.13 11.67
N LEU A 50 -31.39 3.43 11.39
CA LEU A 50 -30.88 3.56 10.03
C LEU A 50 -29.67 2.65 9.83
N MET A 51 -29.73 1.81 8.80
CA MET A 51 -28.58 1.03 8.38
C MET A 51 -27.41 1.95 8.01
N ALA A 52 -26.22 1.57 8.46
CA ALA A 52 -24.97 2.26 8.21
C ALA A 52 -23.84 1.25 8.01
N ALA A 53 -22.61 1.74 7.79
CA ALA A 53 -21.48 0.87 7.51
C ALA A 53 -21.23 -0.15 8.65
N LYS A 54 -21.53 0.21 9.91
CA LYS A 54 -21.41 -0.69 11.07
C LYS A 54 -22.25 -1.97 10.95
N ASP A 55 -23.37 -1.91 10.23
CA ASP A 55 -24.32 -3.01 10.06
C ASP A 55 -24.09 -3.75 8.72
N GLU A 56 -23.78 -3.00 7.66
CA GLU A 56 -23.56 -3.54 6.31
C GLU A 56 -22.26 -4.35 6.22
N ILE A 57 -21.17 -3.84 6.80
CA ILE A 57 -19.84 -4.46 6.66
C ILE A 57 -19.80 -5.88 7.25
N PRO A 58 -20.29 -6.13 8.48
CA PRO A 58 -20.32 -7.49 9.02
C PRO A 58 -21.05 -8.47 8.11
N ALA A 59 -22.24 -8.10 7.62
CA ALA A 59 -23.03 -8.97 6.73
C ALA A 59 -22.35 -9.21 5.38
N MET A 60 -21.73 -8.17 4.80
CA MET A 60 -20.98 -8.32 3.55
C MET A 60 -19.76 -9.22 3.71
N VAL A 61 -18.99 -9.04 4.79
CA VAL A 61 -17.80 -9.86 5.05
C VAL A 61 -18.19 -11.30 5.38
N GLU A 62 -19.24 -11.52 6.17
CA GLU A 62 -19.81 -12.85 6.42
C GLU A 62 -20.19 -13.54 5.10
N SER A 63 -20.82 -12.80 4.17
CA SER A 63 -21.18 -13.36 2.87
C SER A 63 -19.98 -13.83 2.05
N MET A 64 -18.77 -13.30 2.29
CA MET A 64 -17.56 -13.74 1.60
C MET A 64 -17.10 -15.14 2.03
N GLU A 65 -17.52 -15.61 3.20
CA GLU A 65 -17.19 -16.95 3.70
C GLU A 65 -17.72 -18.03 2.75
N GLY A 66 -16.87 -19.00 2.41
CA GLY A 66 -17.23 -20.09 1.49
C GLY A 66 -17.38 -19.68 0.01
N GLN A 67 -17.28 -18.39 -0.33
CA GLN A 67 -17.41 -17.90 -1.72
C GLN A 67 -16.12 -17.93 -2.55
N GLY A 68 -15.01 -18.43 -1.98
CA GLY A 68 -13.73 -18.59 -2.67
C GLY A 68 -13.05 -17.27 -3.02
N PHE A 69 -13.16 -16.25 -2.17
CA PHE A 69 -12.39 -15.02 -2.32
C PHE A 69 -10.93 -15.25 -1.91
N ASP A 70 -9.99 -14.87 -2.78
CA ASP A 70 -8.55 -15.00 -2.54
C ASP A 70 -7.92 -13.68 -2.06
N GLY A 71 -8.57 -12.55 -2.37
CA GLY A 71 -8.09 -11.22 -2.04
C GLY A 71 -9.21 -10.25 -1.68
N VAL A 72 -8.87 -9.25 -0.88
CA VAL A 72 -9.70 -8.07 -0.64
C VAL A 72 -8.87 -6.81 -0.82
N TYR A 73 -9.44 -5.81 -1.48
CA TYR A 73 -8.87 -4.48 -1.59
C TYR A 73 -9.77 -3.48 -0.86
N ILE A 74 -9.19 -2.71 0.06
CA ILE A 74 -9.89 -1.77 0.95
C ILE A 74 -9.36 -0.34 0.70
N PRO A 75 -9.79 0.34 -0.37
CA PRO A 75 -9.44 1.72 -0.71
C PRO A 75 -10.31 2.78 0.00
N LEU A 76 -10.78 2.50 1.21
CA LEU A 76 -11.60 3.45 1.99
C LEU A 76 -10.69 4.51 2.62
N ASP A 77 -11.15 5.76 2.74
CA ASP A 77 -10.41 6.84 3.39
C ASP A 77 -10.75 7.01 4.88
N GLN A 78 -11.89 6.46 5.32
CA GLN A 78 -12.31 6.45 6.71
C GLN A 78 -11.68 5.28 7.47
N GLN A 79 -10.87 5.62 8.47
CA GLN A 79 -10.15 4.65 9.30
C GLN A 79 -11.07 3.67 10.01
N THR A 80 -12.20 4.15 10.54
CA THR A 80 -13.16 3.32 11.30
C THR A 80 -13.79 2.27 10.41
N THR A 81 -14.24 2.66 9.22
CA THR A 81 -14.85 1.77 8.23
C THR A 81 -13.82 0.77 7.67
N ALA A 82 -12.63 1.23 7.28
CA ALA A 82 -11.54 0.35 6.81
C ALA A 82 -11.10 -0.65 7.89
N GLY A 83 -10.96 -0.18 9.13
CA GLY A 83 -10.63 -0.99 10.29
C GLY A 83 -11.71 -2.02 10.60
N LEU A 84 -12.99 -1.66 10.46
CA LEU A 84 -14.11 -2.59 10.64
C LEU A 84 -14.07 -3.72 9.61
N VAL A 85 -13.81 -3.43 8.32
CA VAL A 85 -13.66 -4.48 7.29
C VAL A 85 -12.57 -5.47 7.69
N LEU A 86 -11.38 -4.99 8.02
CA LEU A 86 -10.26 -5.85 8.46
C LEU A 86 -10.59 -6.63 9.74
N GLY A 87 -11.24 -5.97 10.71
CA GLY A 87 -11.69 -6.57 11.95
C GLY A 87 -12.69 -7.70 11.74
N GLN A 88 -13.65 -7.53 10.83
CA GLN A 88 -14.64 -8.56 10.51
C GLN A 88 -14.00 -9.73 9.76
N ILE A 89 -13.08 -9.47 8.83
CA ILE A 89 -12.30 -10.54 8.17
C ILE A 89 -11.58 -11.39 9.22
N ASN A 90 -10.99 -10.74 10.24
CA ASN A 90 -10.40 -11.42 11.38
C ASN A 90 -11.39 -12.20 12.24
N ASN A 91 -12.55 -11.61 12.52
CA ASN A 91 -13.61 -12.23 13.32
C ASN A 91 -14.10 -13.54 12.69
N PHE A 92 -14.36 -13.52 11.37
CA PHE A 92 -14.76 -14.70 10.59
C PHE A 92 -13.57 -15.59 10.16
N GLN A 93 -12.34 -15.24 10.56
CA GLN A 93 -11.11 -15.98 10.27
C GLN A 93 -10.89 -16.28 8.77
N ILE A 94 -11.34 -15.39 7.88
CA ILE A 94 -11.31 -15.63 6.43
C ILE A 94 -9.84 -15.58 5.94
N PRO A 95 -9.29 -16.68 5.39
CA PRO A 95 -7.89 -16.77 5.00
C PRO A 95 -7.64 -16.08 3.66
N ILE A 96 -7.63 -14.75 3.64
CA ILE A 96 -7.60 -13.92 2.44
C ILE A 96 -6.37 -12.99 2.41
N LYS A 97 -5.92 -12.61 1.21
CA LYS A 97 -4.93 -11.53 1.07
C LYS A 97 -5.59 -10.17 1.23
N VAL A 98 -5.05 -9.32 2.11
CA VAL A 98 -5.56 -7.98 2.35
C VAL A 98 -4.67 -6.95 1.68
N MET A 99 -5.27 -6.10 0.85
CA MET A 99 -4.63 -5.01 0.14
C MET A 99 -5.36 -3.70 0.47
N GLY A 100 -4.64 -2.59 0.45
CA GLY A 100 -5.17 -1.28 0.79
C GLY A 100 -4.49 -0.14 0.04
N GLY A 101 -5.08 1.05 0.12
CA GLY A 101 -4.49 2.28 -0.40
C GLY A 101 -3.45 2.90 0.53
N TYR A 102 -3.00 4.10 0.19
CA TYR A 102 -1.98 4.88 0.91
C TYR A 102 -2.30 5.15 2.39
N ASP A 103 -3.57 5.30 2.72
CA ASP A 103 -4.00 5.70 4.05
C ASP A 103 -3.73 4.64 5.13
N TRP A 104 -3.56 3.36 4.73
CA TRP A 104 -3.21 2.27 5.65
C TRP A 104 -1.87 2.48 6.35
N TRP A 105 -0.92 3.12 5.66
CA TRP A 105 0.39 3.46 6.18
C TRP A 105 0.37 4.75 6.99
N ARG A 106 -0.25 5.80 6.45
CA ARG A 106 -0.10 7.16 6.97
C ARG A 106 -1.17 7.57 7.99
N LYS A 107 -2.42 7.18 7.75
CA LYS A 107 -3.57 7.70 8.50
C LYS A 107 -4.12 6.70 9.52
N PHE A 108 -4.12 5.40 9.19
CA PHE A 108 -4.87 4.41 9.97
C PHE A 108 -4.15 3.90 11.21
N SER A 109 -3.53 4.79 11.98
CA SER A 109 -2.67 4.45 13.12
C SER A 109 -3.41 3.75 14.26
N SER A 110 -4.70 4.03 14.46
CA SER A 110 -5.51 3.37 15.50
C SER A 110 -6.17 2.06 15.07
N VAL A 111 -6.00 1.62 13.82
CA VAL A 111 -6.32 0.24 13.45
C VAL A 111 -5.21 -0.65 14.00
N ASP A 112 -5.59 -1.69 14.73
CA ASP A 112 -4.67 -2.58 15.43
C ASP A 112 -3.54 -3.09 14.51
N ARG A 113 -2.31 -2.86 14.96
CA ARG A 113 -1.10 -3.25 14.25
C ARG A 113 -0.99 -4.77 14.14
N GLU A 114 -1.38 -5.52 15.17
CA GLU A 114 -1.32 -6.99 15.13
C GLU A 114 -2.24 -7.56 14.04
N LEU A 115 -3.38 -6.93 13.79
CA LEU A 115 -4.27 -7.30 12.69
C LEU A 115 -3.63 -7.06 11.33
N LYS A 116 -3.01 -5.88 11.12
CA LYS A 116 -2.34 -5.57 9.86
C LYS A 116 -1.20 -6.55 9.57
N GLU A 117 -0.42 -6.89 10.60
CA GLU A 117 0.69 -7.86 10.51
C GLU A 117 0.19 -9.29 10.28
N ARG A 118 -0.87 -9.71 10.98
CA ARG A 118 -1.50 -11.03 10.81
C ARG A 118 -1.92 -11.28 9.36
N TYR A 119 -2.49 -10.26 8.72
CA TYR A 119 -2.92 -10.35 7.32
C TYR A 119 -1.83 -10.00 6.32
N ARG A 120 -0.63 -9.64 6.79
CA ARG A 120 0.47 -9.14 5.96
C ARG A 120 -0.04 -8.08 4.98
N LEU A 121 -0.75 -7.10 5.53
CA LEU A 121 -1.51 -6.14 4.73
C LEU A 121 -0.57 -5.42 3.76
N LEU A 122 -0.91 -5.50 2.48
CA LEU A 122 -0.21 -4.81 1.41
C LEU A 122 -0.82 -3.44 1.20
N PHE A 123 -0.01 -2.42 0.99
CA PHE A 123 -0.49 -1.08 0.70
C PHE A 123 0.39 -0.34 -0.30
N THR A 124 -0.18 0.62 -1.01
CA THR A 124 0.58 1.50 -1.90
C THR A 124 1.13 2.71 -1.14
N ALA A 125 2.34 3.18 -1.44
CA ALA A 125 2.87 4.42 -0.89
C ALA A 125 3.61 5.25 -1.94
N SER A 126 3.34 6.55 -1.95
CA SER A 126 4.06 7.51 -2.79
C SER A 126 5.48 7.77 -2.30
N SER A 127 5.72 7.56 -1.00
CA SER A 127 6.99 7.79 -0.33
C SER A 127 7.22 6.67 0.69
N MET A 128 8.25 5.86 0.44
CA MET A 128 8.63 4.76 1.32
C MET A 128 10.11 4.44 1.13
N TYR A 129 10.84 4.44 2.23
CA TYR A 129 12.26 4.09 2.29
C TYR A 129 12.46 3.10 3.44
N GLN A 130 13.45 2.22 3.31
CA GLN A 130 13.81 1.32 4.40
C GLN A 130 14.98 1.91 5.18
N GLY A 131 14.91 1.85 6.51
CA GLY A 131 15.94 2.41 7.39
C GLY A 131 17.34 1.81 7.18
N ASN A 132 17.43 0.64 6.55
CA ASN A 132 18.67 -0.07 6.24
C ASN A 132 19.15 0.13 4.78
N GLU A 133 18.43 0.89 3.95
CA GLU A 133 18.90 1.20 2.60
C GLU A 133 20.18 2.04 2.67
N PRO A 134 21.27 1.65 1.97
CA PRO A 134 22.55 2.37 2.06
C PRO A 134 22.42 3.88 1.79
N GLY A 135 21.66 4.25 0.76
CA GLY A 135 21.41 5.66 0.43
C GLY A 135 20.68 6.44 1.54
N TYR A 136 19.72 5.81 2.22
CA TYR A 136 19.04 6.42 3.37
C TYR A 136 19.98 6.55 4.56
N LEU A 137 20.78 5.52 4.86
CA LEU A 137 21.73 5.53 5.99
C LEU A 137 22.78 6.63 5.85
N ASP A 138 23.31 6.82 4.64
CA ASP A 138 24.30 7.86 4.37
C ASP A 138 23.68 9.25 4.52
N PHE A 139 22.51 9.48 3.91
CA PHE A 139 21.74 10.71 4.10
C PHE A 139 21.43 10.97 5.58
N TYR A 140 20.95 9.96 6.31
CA TYR A 140 20.58 10.08 7.72
C TYR A 140 21.77 10.51 8.58
N LYS A 141 22.94 9.90 8.39
CA LYS A 141 24.16 10.25 9.14
C LYS A 141 24.59 11.69 8.87
N ASP A 142 24.61 12.10 7.60
CA ASP A 142 25.01 13.45 7.21
C ASP A 142 24.01 14.51 7.70
N TYR A 143 22.72 14.20 7.63
CA TYR A 143 21.65 15.05 8.14
C TYR A 143 21.75 15.21 9.66
N LEU A 144 21.89 14.10 10.40
CA LEU A 144 22.01 14.14 11.86
C LEU A 144 23.27 14.88 12.32
N LYS A 145 24.39 14.74 11.60
CA LYS A 145 25.63 15.47 11.87
C LYS A 145 25.46 16.98 11.68
N THR A 146 24.68 17.39 10.68
CA THR A 146 24.51 18.80 10.29
C THR A 146 23.45 19.51 11.13
N TYR A 147 22.31 18.85 11.34
CA TYR A 147 21.13 19.45 11.95
C TYR A 147 20.88 19.01 13.39
N HIS A 148 21.59 17.97 13.87
CA HIS A 148 21.50 17.46 15.24
C HIS A 148 20.14 16.87 15.64
N TYR A 149 19.29 16.54 14.67
CA TYR A 149 18.05 15.77 14.85
C TYR A 149 17.83 14.84 13.64
N PRO A 150 17.05 13.74 13.79
CA PRO A 150 16.79 12.82 12.68
C PRO A 150 15.96 13.47 11.57
N PRO A 151 16.19 13.12 10.29
CA PRO A 151 15.40 13.64 9.18
C PRO A 151 13.94 13.17 9.26
N GLU A 152 13.01 14.08 8.99
CA GLU A 152 11.60 13.76 8.74
C GLU A 152 11.38 13.32 7.29
N THR A 153 10.22 12.73 6.98
CA THR A 153 9.86 12.31 5.61
C THR A 153 10.03 13.43 4.58
N TRP A 154 9.62 14.65 4.90
CA TRP A 154 9.77 15.80 4.01
C TRP A 154 11.24 16.17 3.72
N SER A 155 12.14 15.86 4.67
CA SER A 155 13.57 16.08 4.47
C SER A 155 14.15 15.10 3.48
N VAL A 156 13.72 13.82 3.54
CA VAL A 156 14.09 12.79 2.55
C VAL A 156 13.57 13.17 1.17
N GLU A 157 12.31 13.57 1.07
CA GLU A 157 11.69 13.97 -0.20
C GLU A 157 12.39 15.19 -0.82
N GLY A 158 12.76 16.18 0.00
CA GLY A 158 13.52 17.35 -0.45
C GLY A 158 14.94 17.01 -0.89
N TYR A 159 15.62 16.12 -0.16
CA TYR A 159 16.95 15.63 -0.53
C TYR A 159 16.92 14.91 -1.87
N ASP A 160 15.98 13.99 -2.03
CA ASP A 160 15.77 13.22 -3.26
C ASP A 160 15.47 14.14 -4.45
N LEU A 161 14.62 15.15 -4.28
CA LEU A 161 14.36 16.14 -5.32
C LEU A 161 15.64 16.91 -5.71
N GLY A 162 16.47 17.27 -4.73
CA GLY A 162 17.77 17.90 -4.97
C GLY A 162 18.72 17.01 -5.75
N THR A 163 18.84 15.73 -5.35
CA THR A 163 19.69 14.74 -6.06
C THR A 163 19.22 14.48 -7.48
N TYR A 164 17.93 14.62 -7.75
CA TYR A 164 17.36 14.55 -9.09
C TYR A 164 17.63 15.81 -9.92
N LEU A 165 17.32 17.00 -9.38
CA LEU A 165 17.40 18.25 -10.15
C LEU A 165 18.83 18.70 -10.42
N LEU A 166 19.77 18.49 -9.50
CA LEU A 166 21.15 18.99 -9.66
C LEU A 166 21.84 18.43 -10.92
N PRO A 167 21.91 17.11 -11.15
CA PRO A 167 22.51 16.56 -12.37
C PRO A 167 21.74 16.96 -13.65
N MET A 168 20.43 17.14 -13.55
CA MET A 168 19.62 17.58 -14.70
C MET A 168 19.95 18.99 -15.13
N LEU A 169 20.08 19.91 -14.16
CA LEU A 169 20.38 21.31 -14.42
C LEU A 169 21.83 21.48 -14.87
N ASP A 170 22.76 20.66 -14.36
CA ASP A 170 24.17 20.68 -14.76
C ASP A 170 24.37 20.30 -16.24
N THR A 171 23.49 19.45 -16.78
CA THR A 171 23.54 18.98 -18.17
C THR A 171 22.60 19.72 -19.12
N TYR A 172 21.81 20.67 -18.61
CA TYR A 172 20.83 21.40 -19.42
C TYR A 172 21.43 22.67 -20.01
N HIS A 173 21.35 22.81 -21.32
CA HIS A 173 21.74 24.03 -22.04
C HIS A 173 20.52 24.64 -22.73
N TYR A 174 20.13 25.84 -22.31
CA TYR A 174 18.99 26.56 -22.90
C TYR A 174 19.18 26.83 -24.40
N GLU A 175 20.43 26.97 -24.82
CA GLU A 175 20.85 27.22 -26.21
C GLU A 175 20.49 26.07 -27.16
N ASP A 176 20.25 24.86 -26.63
CA ASP A 176 19.82 23.70 -27.41
C ASP A 176 18.36 23.82 -27.93
N GLY A 177 17.65 24.89 -27.53
CA GLY A 177 16.31 25.21 -28.03
C GLY A 177 15.19 24.32 -27.47
N ILE A 178 15.49 23.47 -26.49
CA ILE A 178 14.50 22.63 -25.81
C ILE A 178 14.12 23.28 -24.48
N PRO A 179 12.84 23.62 -24.24
CA PRO A 179 12.42 24.14 -22.94
C PRO A 179 12.67 23.13 -21.80
N LEU A 180 13.12 23.62 -20.63
CA LEU A 180 13.46 22.77 -19.47
C LEU A 180 12.36 21.75 -19.10
N ASN A 181 11.09 22.14 -19.17
CA ASN A 181 9.97 21.23 -18.87
C ASN A 181 9.89 20.04 -19.84
N THR A 182 10.31 20.24 -21.08
CA THR A 182 10.35 19.22 -22.12
C THR A 182 11.60 18.40 -21.96
N TYR A 183 12.73 19.05 -21.69
CA TYR A 183 14.00 18.39 -21.40
C TYR A 183 13.86 17.39 -20.23
N ILE A 184 13.23 17.80 -19.13
CA ILE A 184 12.97 16.93 -17.98
C ILE A 184 12.16 15.69 -18.37
N LYS A 185 11.17 15.87 -19.25
CA LYS A 185 10.29 14.79 -19.72
C LYS A 185 10.93 13.78 -20.67
N LEU A 186 12.13 14.07 -21.16
CA LEU A 186 12.90 13.22 -22.07
C LEU A 186 13.93 12.34 -21.35
N ARG A 187 14.12 12.56 -20.05
CA ARG A 187 15.12 11.84 -19.26
C ARG A 187 14.58 10.51 -18.72
N GLU A 188 15.50 9.57 -18.54
CA GLU A 188 15.21 8.27 -17.93
C GLU A 188 14.87 8.43 -16.45
N ALA A 189 14.30 7.36 -15.86
CA ALA A 189 14.01 7.32 -14.45
C ALA A 189 15.30 7.40 -13.62
N VAL A 190 15.32 8.26 -12.59
CA VAL A 190 16.44 8.39 -11.67
C VAL A 190 16.08 7.71 -10.36
N PRO A 191 16.87 6.72 -9.88
CA PRO A 191 16.65 6.11 -8.59
C PRO A 191 16.92 7.12 -7.47
N ALA A 192 16.02 7.22 -6.51
CA ALA A 192 16.20 8.02 -5.28
C ALA A 192 15.76 7.18 -4.06
N ILE A 193 15.93 7.73 -2.86
CA ILE A 193 15.73 7.00 -1.61
C ILE A 193 14.25 6.61 -1.41
N HIS A 194 13.31 7.56 -1.53
CA HIS A 194 11.88 7.31 -1.28
C HIS A 194 11.10 6.84 -2.51
N THR A 195 11.49 7.27 -3.72
CA THR A 195 10.86 6.84 -4.97
C THR A 195 11.78 7.12 -6.16
N HIS A 196 11.51 6.47 -7.30
CA HIS A 196 12.21 6.80 -8.53
C HIS A 196 11.55 8.00 -9.20
N TYR A 197 12.33 9.01 -9.57
CA TYR A 197 11.79 10.13 -10.32
C TYR A 197 11.76 9.84 -11.80
N PHE A 198 10.56 9.89 -12.37
CA PHE A 198 10.38 9.77 -13.80
C PHE A 198 9.23 10.65 -14.25
N PHE A 199 9.56 11.61 -15.11
CA PHE A 199 8.61 12.52 -15.72
C PHE A 199 8.55 12.08 -17.17
N ASN A 200 7.46 11.45 -17.60
CA ASN A 200 7.29 11.13 -19.01
C ASN A 200 6.17 11.99 -19.60
N ARG A 201 5.87 11.77 -20.89
CA ARG A 201 4.86 12.56 -21.61
C ARG A 201 3.43 12.29 -21.16
N GLN A 202 3.17 11.18 -20.47
CA GLN A 202 1.82 10.70 -20.15
C GLN A 202 1.44 10.94 -18.69
N GLN A 203 2.36 10.75 -17.74
CA GLN A 203 2.15 10.99 -16.31
C GLN A 203 3.45 11.42 -15.62
N ILE A 204 3.30 12.16 -14.51
CA ILE A 204 4.40 12.53 -13.63
C ILE A 204 4.51 11.45 -12.54
N ASN A 205 5.72 10.90 -12.38
CA ASN A 205 6.09 9.93 -11.36
C ASN A 205 5.19 8.69 -11.29
N GLN A 206 5.42 7.76 -12.23
CA GLN A 206 4.66 6.51 -12.31
C GLN A 206 5.06 5.45 -11.27
N TYR A 207 6.08 5.73 -10.45
CA TYR A 207 6.56 4.78 -9.47
C TYR A 207 5.74 4.88 -8.19
N VAL A 208 5.11 3.76 -7.83
CA VAL A 208 4.41 3.57 -6.57
C VAL A 208 5.12 2.47 -5.82
N ASN A 209 5.44 2.74 -4.55
CA ASN A 209 5.99 1.72 -3.67
C ASN A 209 4.86 0.83 -3.18
N ILE A 210 5.14 -0.46 -3.01
CA ILE A 210 4.25 -1.36 -2.29
C ILE A 210 4.91 -1.66 -0.95
N GLY A 211 4.20 -1.44 0.14
CA GLY A 211 4.62 -1.82 1.48
C GLY A 211 3.84 -3.03 1.99
N GLU A 212 4.44 -3.76 2.94
CA GLU A 212 3.81 -4.87 3.66
C GLU A 212 4.00 -4.69 5.17
N PHE A 213 2.93 -4.88 5.94
CA PHE A 213 3.04 -5.01 7.40
C PHE A 213 3.54 -6.41 7.79
N SER A 214 4.56 -6.46 8.64
CA SER A 214 5.15 -7.69 9.19
C SER A 214 5.47 -7.50 10.68
N PRO A 215 5.55 -8.58 11.48
CA PRO A 215 5.98 -8.49 12.88
C PRO A 215 7.32 -7.77 13.07
N ASP A 216 8.23 -7.87 12.10
CA ASP A 216 9.55 -7.24 12.16
C ASP A 216 9.54 -5.75 11.75
N GLY A 217 8.39 -5.24 11.30
CA GLY A 217 8.24 -3.87 10.82
C GLY A 217 7.49 -3.79 9.49
N VAL A 218 7.57 -2.62 8.87
CA VAL A 218 6.93 -2.37 7.58
C VAL A 218 8.00 -2.34 6.49
N PHE A 219 7.87 -3.22 5.51
CA PHE A 219 8.88 -3.46 4.49
C PHE A 219 8.38 -3.06 3.12
N LYS A 220 9.26 -2.41 2.35
CA LYS A 220 9.03 -2.18 0.93
C LYS A 220 9.14 -3.51 0.18
N VAL A 221 8.05 -3.93 -0.46
CA VAL A 221 7.98 -5.13 -1.27
C VAL A 221 8.74 -4.88 -2.57
N THR A 222 9.74 -5.72 -2.84
CA THR A 222 10.49 -5.67 -4.09
C THR A 222 9.98 -6.73 -5.07
N PRO A 223 10.16 -6.54 -6.40
CA PRO A 223 9.84 -7.56 -7.39
C PRO A 223 10.51 -8.92 -7.10
N GLN A 224 11.74 -8.90 -6.58
CA GLN A 224 12.48 -10.09 -6.17
C GLN A 224 11.76 -10.84 -5.05
N MET A 225 11.30 -10.13 -4.01
CA MET A 225 10.53 -10.70 -2.90
C MET A 225 9.21 -11.33 -3.36
N MET A 226 8.59 -10.82 -4.42
CA MET A 226 7.37 -11.41 -4.99
C MET A 226 7.63 -12.68 -5.82
N GLN A 227 8.85 -12.86 -6.33
CA GLN A 227 9.26 -14.01 -7.15
C GLN A 227 9.81 -15.18 -6.33
N ASP A 228 10.31 -14.92 -5.12
CA ASP A 228 10.79 -15.98 -4.22
C ASP A 228 9.61 -16.78 -3.65
N LYS A 229 9.45 -18.02 -4.12
CA LYS A 229 8.50 -19.02 -3.57
C LYS A 229 8.61 -19.16 -2.03
N ALA A 230 9.82 -19.01 -1.49
CA ALA A 230 10.08 -19.07 -0.06
C ALA A 230 9.35 -17.97 0.76
N TYR A 231 9.08 -16.80 0.17
CA TYR A 231 8.35 -15.72 0.84
C TYR A 231 6.89 -16.09 1.13
N TRP A 232 6.33 -16.97 0.30
CA TRP A 232 4.97 -17.49 0.46
C TRP A 232 4.95 -18.74 1.35
N GLU A 233 5.95 -19.63 1.24
CA GLU A 233 6.04 -20.87 2.03
C GLU A 233 6.40 -20.62 3.52
N ILE A 234 7.27 -19.64 3.83
CA ILE A 234 7.59 -19.24 5.22
C ILE A 234 6.33 -18.73 5.96
N SER A 235 5.36 -18.18 5.22
CA SER A 235 4.09 -17.70 5.80
C SER A 235 3.12 -18.82 6.21
N GLU A 236 3.21 -20.00 5.60
CA GLU A 236 2.48 -21.20 6.03
C GLU A 236 3.15 -21.88 7.23
N GLU A 237 4.48 -21.99 7.25
CA GLU A 237 5.20 -22.59 8.38
C GLU A 237 5.02 -21.82 9.69
N LEU A 238 4.96 -20.47 9.63
CA LEU A 238 4.68 -19.63 10.79
C LEU A 238 3.25 -19.78 11.31
N LYS A 239 2.29 -20.09 10.43
CA LYS A 239 0.89 -20.38 10.78
C LYS A 239 0.78 -21.71 11.54
N ILE A 240 1.44 -22.75 11.02
CA ILE A 240 1.50 -24.10 11.62
C ILE A 240 2.17 -24.08 12.99
N LYS A 241 3.30 -23.37 13.14
CA LYS A 241 4.00 -23.27 14.43
C LYS A 241 3.20 -22.53 15.51
N ARG A 242 2.32 -21.59 15.15
CA ARG A 242 1.44 -20.88 16.10
C ARG A 242 0.26 -21.74 16.53
N GLU A 243 -0.34 -22.50 15.61
CA GLU A 243 -1.42 -23.46 15.93
C GLU A 243 -0.92 -24.56 16.87
N MET A 244 0.26 -25.13 16.60
CA MET A 244 0.89 -26.15 17.46
C MET A 244 1.28 -25.64 18.86
N ASN A 245 1.55 -24.34 19.01
CA ASN A 245 1.90 -23.75 20.31
C ASN A 245 0.68 -23.23 21.09
N GLY A 246 -0.44 -22.98 20.41
CA GLY A 246 -1.72 -22.63 21.03
C GLY A 246 -2.44 -23.81 21.68
N GLU A 247 -2.32 -25.01 21.09
CA GLU A 247 -2.92 -26.24 21.65
C GLU A 247 -2.24 -26.73 22.94
N LYS A 248 -0.99 -26.34 23.20
CA LYS A 248 -0.27 -26.70 24.44
C LYS A 248 -0.67 -25.85 25.66
N LYS A 249 -1.57 -24.88 25.51
CA LYS A 249 -2.04 -24.00 26.59
C LYS A 249 -3.49 -24.25 27.03
N ARG A 250 -4.06 -25.41 26.72
CA ARG A 250 -5.34 -25.87 27.27
C ARG A 250 -5.16 -27.11 28.13
#